data_AF-A0A356R614-F1
#
_entry.id   AF-A0A356R614-F1
#
_cell.length_a   1.000
_cell.length_b   1.000
_cell.length_c   1.000
_cell.angle_alpha   90.00
_cell.angle_beta   90.00
_cell.angle_gamma   90.00
#
_symmetry.space_group_name_H-M   'P 1'
#
loop_
_entity.id
_entity.type
_entity.pdbx_description
1 polymer ?
#
loop_
_entity_poly.entity_id
_entity_poly.type
_entity_poly.pdbx_seq_one_letter_code
_entity_poly.pdbx_strand_id
1 'polypeptide(L)'
;MWERYIENLGTPPRRHTEVMYWCCKGSCDAVLEKRYRRMFPDCNDVWEDIPDLKMPIVFIRWVMAVLNELQGEHTYADQAFDANKELLLSVFPYVCRDLTSEECDRVQGLSMLPSYLGEVGY
;
A
#
# COMPACT_ATOMS: atom_id res chain seq x y z
N MET A 1 4.59 3.47 2.25
CA MET A 1 5.20 2.14 2.46
C MET A 1 6.62 2.23 1.95
N TRP A 2 7.63 1.95 2.77
CA TRP A 2 9.02 2.09 2.31
C TRP A 2 9.59 0.73 1.91
N GLU A 3 10.01 0.63 0.65
CA GLU A 3 10.48 -0.61 0.04
C GLU A 3 11.92 -0.50 -0.48
N ARG A 4 12.69 -1.57 -0.32
CA ARG A 4 14.03 -1.72 -0.89
C ARG A 4 14.09 -2.93 -1.82
N TYR A 5 14.90 -2.83 -2.86
CA TYR A 5 15.33 -3.97 -3.65
C TYR A 5 16.59 -4.60 -3.04
N ILE A 6 16.51 -5.88 -2.65
CA ILE A 6 17.65 -6.67 -2.21
C ILE A 6 18.25 -7.35 -3.44
N GLU A 7 19.40 -6.86 -3.89
CA GLU A 7 20.19 -7.49 -4.95
C GLU A 7 21.16 -8.51 -4.32
N ASN A 8 21.02 -9.78 -4.71
CA ASN A 8 21.98 -10.84 -4.40
C ASN A 8 22.53 -11.39 -5.74
N LEU A 9 23.85 -11.58 -5.83
CA LEU A 9 24.51 -12.12 -7.02
C LEU A 9 23.92 -13.49 -7.41
N GLY A 10 23.19 -13.54 -8.53
CA GLY A 10 22.60 -14.77 -9.08
C GLY A 10 21.12 -15.00 -8.77
N THR A 11 20.44 -14.09 -8.05
CA THR A 11 18.98 -14.14 -7.81
C THR A 11 18.31 -12.85 -8.25
N PRO A 12 17.05 -12.89 -8.73
CA PRO A 12 16.30 -11.69 -9.07
C PRO A 12 16.15 -10.77 -7.84
N PRO A 13 16.10 -9.44 -8.03
CA PRO A 13 16.00 -8.50 -6.93
C PRO A 13 14.69 -8.70 -6.17
N ARG A 14 14.79 -8.93 -4.85
CA ARG A 14 13.62 -9.17 -3.98
C ARG A 14 13.18 -7.87 -3.34
N ARG A 15 11.87 -7.63 -3.28
CA ARG A 15 11.33 -6.47 -2.56
C ARG A 15 11.24 -6.78 -1.07
N HIS A 16 11.66 -5.82 -0.26
CA HIS A 16 11.56 -5.87 1.19
C HIS A 16 10.92 -4.59 1.72
N THR A 17 9.83 -4.71 2.48
CA THR A 17 9.16 -3.58 3.11
C THR A 17 9.69 -3.38 4.53
N GLU A 18 10.39 -2.27 4.75
CA GLU A 18 11.02 -1.91 6.04
C GLU A 18 10.01 -1.33 7.04
N VAL A 19 9.11 -0.47 6.54
CA VAL A 19 8.14 0.23 7.36
C VAL A 19 6.86 0.54 6.59
N MET A 20 5.75 0.37 7.30
CA MET A 20 4.42 0.79 6.88
C MET A 20 3.85 1.75 7.93
N TYR A 21 3.28 2.86 7.47
CA TYR A 21 2.67 3.89 8.32
C TYR A 21 1.57 4.60 7.53
N TRP A 22 0.70 5.27 8.25
CA TRP A 22 -0.36 6.11 7.71
C TRP A 22 -0.40 7.44 8.48
N CYS A 23 -0.77 8.52 7.81
CA CYS A 23 -0.88 9.82 8.45
C CYS A 23 -1.83 10.76 7.71
N CYS A 24 -1.99 11.96 8.26
CA CYS A 24 -2.75 13.01 7.60
C CYS A 24 -1.98 13.57 6.39
N LYS A 25 -2.70 13.88 5.29
CA LYS A 25 -2.08 14.56 4.15
C LYS A 25 -1.48 15.92 4.56
N GLY A 26 -0.42 16.33 3.90
CA GLY A 26 0.21 17.64 4.09
C GLY A 26 1.31 17.62 5.14
N SER A 27 1.09 18.27 6.29
CA SER A 27 2.18 18.49 7.26
C SER A 27 2.61 17.23 8.00
N CYS A 28 1.67 16.33 8.37
CA CYS A 28 2.04 15.04 8.99
C CYS A 28 2.90 14.23 8.01
N ASP A 29 2.46 14.20 6.76
CA ASP A 29 3.08 13.52 5.63
C ASP A 29 4.53 13.93 5.44
N ALA A 30 4.76 15.23 5.27
CA ALA A 30 6.10 15.79 5.06
C ALA A 30 7.06 15.52 6.24
N VAL A 31 6.54 15.51 7.47
CA VAL A 31 7.35 15.21 8.66
C VAL A 31 7.77 13.74 8.69
N LEU A 32 6.84 12.82 8.41
CA LEU A 32 7.13 11.39 8.40
C LEU A 32 8.00 10.99 7.22
N GLU A 33 7.74 11.53 6.03
CA GLU A 33 8.57 11.30 4.84
C GLU A 33 10.03 11.68 5.13
N LYS A 34 10.26 12.89 5.69
CA LYS A 34 11.59 13.36 6.04
C LYS A 34 12.26 12.50 7.11
N ARG A 35 11.48 11.96 8.06
CA ARG A 35 11.99 11.06 9.10
C ARG A 35 12.42 9.72 8.50
N TYR A 36 11.55 9.08 7.73
CA TYR A 36 11.83 7.76 7.18
C TYR A 36 12.88 7.78 6.08
N ARG A 37 12.93 8.83 5.25
CA ARG A 37 14.02 9.02 4.28
C ARG A 37 15.40 9.10 4.93
N ARG A 38 15.49 9.62 6.16
CA ARG A 38 16.75 9.64 6.93
C ARG A 38 17.09 8.29 7.55
N MET A 39 16.09 7.54 7.98
CA MET A 39 16.27 6.23 8.61
C MET A 39 16.57 5.14 7.56
N PHE A 40 15.97 5.27 6.38
CA PHE A 40 15.99 4.28 5.30
C PHE A 40 16.35 4.94 3.97
N PRO A 41 17.60 5.43 3.80
CA PRO A 41 17.99 6.23 2.64
C PRO A 41 17.92 5.48 1.30
N ASP A 42 18.07 4.15 1.32
CA ASP A 42 18.01 3.31 0.11
C ASP A 42 16.63 2.69 -0.13
N CYS A 43 15.58 3.19 0.54
CA CYS A 43 14.20 2.74 0.32
C CYS A 43 13.42 3.76 -0.51
N ASN A 44 12.59 3.24 -1.40
CA ASN A 44 11.60 4.01 -2.14
C ASN A 44 10.31 4.10 -1.34
N ASP A 45 9.59 5.21 -1.48
CA ASP A 45 8.30 5.39 -0.83
C ASP A 45 7.16 5.10 -1.82
N VAL A 46 6.25 4.23 -1.40
CA VAL A 46 5.05 3.82 -2.13
C VAL A 46 3.83 4.32 -1.37
N TRP A 47 2.99 5.10 -2.04
CA TRP A 47 1.86 5.78 -1.42
C TRP A 47 0.55 5.15 -1.84
N GLU A 48 -0.37 5.04 -0.88
CA GLU A 48 -1.77 4.66 -1.12
C GLU A 48 -2.67 5.65 -0.37
N ASP A 49 -3.81 6.00 -0.96
CA ASP A 49 -4.73 6.95 -0.34
C ASP A 49 -5.77 6.21 0.53
N ILE A 50 -5.79 6.51 1.84
CA ILE A 50 -6.69 5.83 2.79
C ILE A 50 -8.19 6.00 2.44
N PRO A 51 -8.68 7.17 1.98
CA PRO A 51 -10.04 7.30 1.46
C PRO A 51 -10.34 6.32 0.32
N ASP A 52 -9.38 6.04 -0.55
CA ASP A 52 -9.57 5.09 -1.65
C ASP A 52 -9.63 3.66 -1.12
N LEU A 53 -8.77 3.33 -0.15
CA LEU A 53 -8.76 2.03 0.51
C LEU A 53 -10.06 1.71 1.27
N LYS A 54 -10.87 2.73 1.61
CA LYS A 54 -12.21 2.53 2.20
C LYS A 54 -13.26 2.07 1.20
N MET A 55 -13.00 2.16 -0.11
CA MET A 55 -13.91 1.60 -1.11
C MET A 55 -13.77 0.07 -1.12
N PRO A 56 -14.88 -0.69 -1.07
CA PRO A 56 -14.80 -2.15 -0.87
C PRO A 56 -13.99 -2.90 -1.92
N ILE A 57 -14.07 -2.46 -3.18
CA ILE A 57 -13.33 -3.08 -4.27
C ILE A 57 -11.82 -2.79 -4.19
N VAL A 58 -11.43 -1.60 -3.71
CA VAL A 58 -10.01 -1.23 -3.55
C VAL A 58 -9.44 -1.97 -2.35
N PHE A 59 -10.21 -2.04 -1.25
CA PHE A 59 -9.85 -2.83 -0.07
C PHE A 59 -9.55 -4.29 -0.41
N ILE A 60 -10.47 -4.98 -1.09
CA ILE A 60 -10.27 -6.41 -1.39
C ILE A 60 -9.09 -6.63 -2.35
N ARG A 61 -8.85 -5.69 -3.27
CA ARG A 61 -7.68 -5.71 -4.15
C ARG A 61 -6.37 -5.53 -3.39
N TRP A 62 -6.33 -4.63 -2.42
CA TRP A 62 -5.18 -4.49 -1.52
C TRP A 62 -4.90 -5.80 -0.78
N VAL A 63 -5.94 -6.44 -0.23
CA VAL A 63 -5.80 -7.75 0.43
C VAL A 63 -5.23 -8.79 -0.55
N MET A 64 -5.70 -8.85 -1.79
CA MET A 64 -5.17 -9.75 -2.82
C MET A 64 -3.71 -9.42 -3.17
N ALA A 65 -3.35 -8.14 -3.29
CA ALA A 65 -1.97 -7.73 -3.55
C ALA A 65 -1.02 -8.22 -2.45
N VAL A 66 -1.38 -8.03 -1.18
CA VAL A 66 -0.60 -8.53 -0.04
C VAL A 66 -0.49 -10.05 -0.08
N LEU A 67 -1.58 -10.78 -0.40
CA LEU A 67 -1.52 -12.25 -0.53
C LEU A 67 -0.58 -12.70 -1.65
N ASN A 68 -0.60 -12.03 -2.81
CA ASN A 68 0.27 -12.32 -3.93
C ASN A 68 1.73 -12.03 -3.60
N GLU A 69 2.02 -10.95 -2.87
CA GLU A 69 3.35 -10.62 -2.38
C GLU A 69 3.88 -11.70 -1.43
N LEU A 70 3.04 -12.16 -0.48
CA LEU A 70 3.38 -13.24 0.44
C LEU A 70 3.58 -14.59 -0.26
N GLN A 71 2.87 -14.84 -1.36
CA GLN A 71 3.10 -16.02 -2.21
C GLN A 71 4.41 -15.90 -3.01
N GLY A 72 4.79 -14.67 -3.38
CA GLY A 72 6.02 -14.36 -4.09
C GLY A 72 7.25 -14.36 -3.20
N GLU A 73 8.30 -13.67 -3.65
CA GLU A 73 9.54 -13.49 -2.89
C GLU A 73 9.58 -12.17 -2.10
N HIS A 74 8.44 -11.48 -1.97
CA HIS A 74 8.36 -10.23 -1.21
C HIS A 74 8.40 -10.53 0.28
N THR A 75 9.18 -9.75 1.02
CA THR A 75 9.32 -9.92 2.47
C THR A 75 9.00 -8.65 3.21
N TYR A 76 8.61 -8.78 4.46
CA TYR A 76 8.24 -7.67 5.32
C TYR A 76 9.08 -7.71 6.59
N ALA A 77 9.50 -6.55 7.10
CA ALA A 77 9.89 -6.45 8.50
C ALA A 77 8.67 -6.75 9.39
N ASP A 78 8.87 -7.40 10.53
CA ASP A 78 7.77 -7.83 11.42
C ASP A 78 6.83 -6.67 11.77
N GLN A 79 7.42 -5.53 12.14
CA GLN A 79 6.68 -4.29 12.45
C GLN A 79 5.86 -3.75 11.27
N ALA A 80 6.35 -3.91 10.03
CA ALA A 80 5.66 -3.47 8.84
C ALA A 80 4.47 -4.39 8.53
N PHE A 81 4.65 -5.70 8.73
CA PHE A 81 3.57 -6.66 8.57
C PHE A 81 2.47 -6.49 9.62
N ASP A 82 2.85 -6.22 10.87
CA ASP A 82 1.91 -5.90 11.95
C ASP A 82 1.12 -4.62 11.67
N ALA A 83 1.79 -3.57 11.19
CA ALA A 83 1.14 -2.34 10.76
C ALA A 83 0.17 -2.56 9.58
N ASN A 84 0.50 -3.44 8.63
CA ASN A 84 -0.42 -3.79 7.54
C ASN A 84 -1.72 -4.43 8.07
N LYS A 85 -1.59 -5.41 8.97
CA LYS A 85 -2.77 -6.04 9.62
C LYS A 85 -3.60 -5.02 10.38
N GLU A 86 -2.97 -4.10 11.12
CA GLU A 86 -3.66 -3.04 11.85
C GLU A 86 -4.42 -2.10 10.90
N LEU A 87 -3.82 -1.73 9.76
CA LEU A 87 -4.50 -0.93 8.75
C LEU A 87 -5.74 -1.65 8.21
N LEU A 88 -5.60 -2.93 7.83
CA LEU A 88 -6.72 -3.73 7.30
C LEU A 88 -7.90 -3.78 8.29
N LEU A 89 -7.61 -4.07 9.56
CA LEU A 89 -8.61 -4.12 10.62
C LEU A 89 -9.26 -2.76 10.88
N SER A 90 -8.49 -1.68 10.79
CA SER A 90 -8.97 -0.31 11.01
C SER A 90 -9.85 0.21 9.87
N VAL A 91 -9.56 -0.22 8.63
CA VAL A 91 -10.30 0.20 7.43
C VAL A 91 -11.56 -0.64 7.21
N PHE A 92 -11.55 -1.92 7.60
CA PHE A 92 -12.65 -2.86 7.39
C PHE A 92 -14.06 -2.35 7.77
N PRO A 93 -14.28 -1.65 8.90
CA PRO A 93 -15.61 -1.12 9.24
C PRO A 93 -16.16 -0.11 8.24
N TYR A 94 -15.28 0.62 7.53
CA TYR A 94 -15.68 1.59 6.50
C TYR A 94 -15.99 0.95 5.16
N VAL A 95 -15.53 -0.30 4.97
CA VAL A 95 -15.68 -1.12 3.77
C VAL A 95 -16.91 -2.02 3.85
N CYS A 96 -17.25 -2.53 5.03
CA CYS A 96 -18.40 -3.42 5.22
C CYS A 96 -19.74 -2.67 5.26
N ARG A 97 -20.01 -1.86 4.24
CA ARG A 97 -21.25 -1.14 3.99
C ARG A 97 -21.52 -1.07 2.49
N ASP A 98 -22.69 -0.58 2.12
CA ASP A 98 -22.98 -0.27 0.72
C ASP A 98 -22.14 0.92 0.21
N LEU A 99 -21.74 0.83 -1.06
CA LEU A 99 -21.04 1.88 -1.80
C LEU A 99 -21.97 3.07 -2.06
N THR A 100 -21.44 4.29 -1.97
CA THR A 100 -22.15 5.49 -2.43
C THR A 100 -22.03 5.63 -3.96
N SER A 101 -22.87 6.47 -4.57
CA SER A 101 -22.81 6.76 -6.01
C SER A 101 -21.48 7.38 -6.43
N GLU A 102 -20.92 8.29 -5.61
CA GLU A 102 -19.61 8.91 -5.88
C GLU A 102 -18.47 7.89 -5.83
N GLU A 103 -18.54 6.92 -4.92
CA GLU A 103 -17.55 5.85 -4.81
C GLU A 103 -17.63 4.88 -6.01
N CYS A 104 -18.84 4.58 -6.50
CA CYS A 104 -19.03 3.81 -7.72
C CYS A 104 -18.36 4.47 -8.94
N ASP A 105 -18.55 5.78 -9.11
CA ASP A 105 -17.94 6.55 -10.21
C ASP A 105 -16.41 6.58 -10.08
N ARG A 106 -15.91 6.72 -8.85
CA ARG A 106 -14.46 6.72 -8.57
C ARG A 106 -13.81 5.37 -8.85
N VAL A 107 -14.47 4.26 -8.49
CA VAL A 107 -14.02 2.90 -8.83
C VAL A 107 -13.91 2.69 -10.34
N GLN A 108 -14.88 3.19 -11.11
CA GLN A 108 -14.82 3.11 -12.57
C GLN A 108 -13.63 3.90 -13.13
N GLY A 109 -13.41 5.13 -12.65
CA GLY A 109 -12.28 5.95 -13.06
C GLY A 109 -10.93 5.32 -12.72
N LEU A 110 -10.78 4.77 -11.52
CA LEU A 110 -9.56 4.07 -11.10
C LEU A 110 -9.28 2.83 -11.96
N SER A 111 -10.32 2.08 -12.32
CA SER A 111 -10.19 0.86 -13.15
C SER A 111 -9.72 1.14 -14.59
N MET A 112 -9.68 2.41 -15.01
CA MET A 112 -9.20 2.82 -16.33
C MET A 112 -7.74 3.34 -16.31
N LEU A 113 -7.09 3.43 -15.14
CA LEU A 113 -5.72 3.91 -15.02
C LEU A 113 -4.70 2.86 -15.51
N PRO A 114 -3.63 3.26 -16.23
CA PRO A 114 -2.58 2.34 -16.70
C PRO A 114 -1.77 1.68 -15.60
N SER A 115 -1.26 0.48 -15.88
CA SER A 115 -0.63 -0.43 -14.91
C SER A 115 0.47 0.13 -14.03
N TYR A 116 1.35 0.92 -14.64
CA TYR A 116 2.52 1.47 -13.96
C TYR A 116 2.21 2.66 -13.03
N LEU A 117 1.01 3.24 -13.12
CA LEU A 117 0.55 4.34 -12.26
C LEU A 117 -0.28 3.87 -11.06
N GLY A 118 -0.38 2.54 -10.87
CA GLY A 118 -1.28 1.92 -9.89
C GLY A 118 -2.54 1.42 -10.58
N GLU A 119 -2.43 0.41 -11.45
CA GLU A 119 -3.62 -0.21 -12.05
C GLU A 119 -4.60 -0.67 -10.99
N VAL A 120 -5.86 -0.45 -11.32
CA VAL A 120 -7.02 -1.09 -10.68
C VAL A 120 -7.63 -2.07 -11.71
N GLY A 121 -6.75 -2.76 -12.46
CA GLY A 121 -7.02 -3.69 -13.58
C GLY A 121 -6.51 -5.12 -13.31
N TYR A 122 -7.04 -6.11 -14.04
CA TYR A 122 -6.93 -7.56 -13.79
C TYR A 122 -5.54 -8.16 -14.01
#